data_AF-A0AAV4MH62-F1
#
_entry.id   AF-A0AAV4MH62-F1
#
_cell.length_a   1.000
_cell.length_b   1.000
_cell.length_c   1.000
_cell.angle_alpha   90.00
_cell.angle_beta   90.00
_cell.angle_gamma   90.00
#
_symmetry.space_group_name_H-M   'P 1'
#
loop_
_entity.id
_entity.type
_entity.pdbx_description
1 polymer ?
#
loop_
_entity_poly.entity_id
_entity_poly.type
_entity_poly.pdbx_seq_one_letter_code
_entity_poly.pdbx_strand_id
1 'polypeptide(L)'
;MKYLLPPGREKHDGTRDIKLQKTCHPTNGQMNGLSNRGGHLMDCNSPFQQAQRDISAMVAHLKKVFPSKITVIAEDRDKLSAAKDALVNESRQFVTSSKLFVKSAMESSDKMIENMAICVALLNRMTAIGELIVLRSSPSEPVVYLVEKLKEVALAYFYTVEAAQKVFGAKVDQPQMSTLMQRATALATSLTSLMRTLRAMC
;
A
#
# COMPACT_ATOMS: atom_id res chain seq x y z
N MET A 1 12.84 -60.72 4.77
CA MET A 1 13.61 -60.56 3.52
C MET A 1 14.66 -59.47 3.74
N LYS A 2 15.93 -59.84 3.65
CA LYS A 2 17.12 -58.97 3.72
C LYS A 2 17.62 -58.71 2.29
N TYR A 3 17.93 -57.47 1.95
CA TYR A 3 18.90 -57.08 0.90
C TYR A 3 19.49 -55.73 1.35
N LEU A 4 20.68 -55.68 1.96
CA LEU A 4 22.03 -55.55 1.36
C LEU A 4 22.21 -54.31 0.43
N LEU A 5 22.83 -53.27 1.00
CA LEU A 5 23.83 -52.39 0.34
C LEU A 5 25.12 -53.21 0.06
N PRO A 6 26.13 -52.80 -0.77
CA PRO A 6 26.84 -51.50 -0.75
C PRO A 6 27.51 -51.08 -2.13
N PRO A 7 28.74 -50.51 -2.23
CA PRO A 7 29.11 -49.08 -2.27
C PRO A 7 30.03 -48.63 -3.46
N GLY A 8 30.37 -47.34 -3.58
CA GLY A 8 31.54 -46.83 -4.35
C GLY A 8 31.38 -45.36 -4.76
N ARG A 9 32.03 -44.35 -4.16
CA ARG A 9 33.44 -43.88 -4.22
C ARG A 9 33.89 -43.33 -5.59
N GLU A 10 34.16 -42.01 -5.63
CA GLU A 10 35.31 -41.30 -6.25
C GLU A 10 35.09 -39.79 -5.99
N LYS A 11 35.72 -39.14 -4.99
CA LYS A 11 37.04 -38.50 -5.00
C LYS A 11 37.42 -37.86 -6.34
N HIS A 12 37.29 -36.54 -6.43
CA HIS A 12 38.18 -35.73 -7.27
C HIS A 12 38.67 -34.50 -6.48
N ASP A 13 39.97 -34.56 -6.22
CA ASP A 13 40.86 -33.48 -5.82
C ASP A 13 40.99 -32.47 -6.97
N GLY A 14 41.22 -31.20 -6.62
CA GLY A 14 41.23 -30.09 -7.57
C GLY A 14 41.58 -28.76 -6.95
N THR A 15 42.63 -28.76 -6.12
CA THR A 15 43.37 -27.56 -5.71
C THR A 15 43.70 -26.68 -6.92
N ARG A 16 43.37 -25.38 -6.87
CA ARG A 16 44.09 -24.30 -7.56
C ARG A 16 43.75 -22.94 -6.93
N ASP A 17 44.61 -22.54 -6.02
CA ASP A 17 44.95 -21.13 -5.75
C ASP A 17 45.26 -20.40 -7.05
N ILE A 18 44.61 -19.27 -7.31
CA ILE A 18 45.27 -18.10 -7.92
C ILE A 18 44.74 -16.83 -7.23
N LYS A 19 45.56 -16.36 -6.30
CA LYS A 19 45.59 -15.01 -5.75
C LYS A 19 46.13 -14.08 -6.84
N LEU A 20 45.35 -13.10 -7.27
CA LEU A 20 45.84 -11.96 -8.05
C LEU A 20 45.38 -10.66 -7.40
N GLN A 21 46.13 -10.29 -6.37
CA GLN A 21 46.29 -8.90 -5.97
C GLN A 21 47.04 -8.16 -7.08
N LYS A 22 46.48 -7.06 -7.56
CA LYS A 22 47.25 -5.98 -8.19
C LYS A 22 46.80 -4.66 -7.59
N THR A 23 47.50 -4.27 -6.54
CA THR A 23 47.64 -2.91 -6.05
C THR A 23 48.79 -2.24 -6.80
N CYS A 24 48.56 -1.07 -7.41
CA CYS A 24 49.58 -0.07 -7.76
C CYS A 24 48.92 1.33 -7.70
N HIS A 25 49.06 1.95 -6.53
CA HIS A 25 49.39 3.33 -6.15
C HIS A 25 49.51 4.50 -7.18
N PRO A 26 49.56 5.77 -6.69
CA PRO A 26 48.73 6.89 -7.14
C PRO A 26 49.46 7.90 -8.04
N THR A 27 48.69 8.80 -8.67
CA THR A 27 49.20 10.06 -9.21
C THR A 27 48.52 11.24 -8.52
N ASN A 28 49.32 12.03 -7.80
CA ASN A 28 48.96 13.35 -7.30
C ASN A 28 48.96 14.35 -8.45
N GLY A 29 47.88 15.10 -8.59
CA GLY A 29 47.80 16.33 -9.39
C GLY A 29 46.84 17.30 -8.69
N GLN A 30 47.40 18.40 -8.17
CA GLN A 30 46.74 19.38 -7.32
C GLN A 30 45.59 20.15 -8.00
N MET A 31 44.56 20.40 -7.20
CA MET A 31 43.72 21.60 -7.07
C MET A 31 43.48 22.48 -8.31
N ASN A 32 42.21 22.52 -8.71
CA ASN A 32 41.46 23.78 -8.72
C ASN A 32 40.00 23.52 -8.38
N GLY A 33 39.56 24.13 -7.28
CA GLY A 33 38.17 24.09 -6.85
C GLY A 33 37.34 25.03 -7.70
N LEU A 34 36.26 24.49 -8.28
CA LEU A 34 34.99 25.21 -8.34
C LEU A 34 33.91 24.20 -7.99
N SER A 35 33.36 24.46 -6.81
CA SER A 35 32.14 23.90 -6.26
C SER A 35 31.04 23.80 -7.32
N ASN A 36 30.83 22.59 -7.85
CA ASN A 36 29.52 22.21 -8.33
C ASN A 36 28.94 21.24 -7.30
N ARG A 37 28.52 21.81 -6.15
CA ARG A 37 27.44 21.24 -5.36
C ARG A 37 26.22 21.23 -6.28
N GLY A 38 26.13 20.21 -7.12
CA GLY A 38 24.87 19.71 -7.60
C GLY A 38 24.11 19.29 -6.35
N GLY A 39 23.36 20.24 -5.78
CA GLY A 39 22.34 19.94 -4.81
C GLY A 39 21.48 18.88 -5.47
N HIS A 40 21.63 17.64 -5.01
CA HIS A 40 20.60 16.64 -5.13
C HIS A 40 19.42 17.25 -4.38
N LEU A 41 18.63 18.05 -5.10
CA LEU A 41 17.24 18.29 -4.78
C LEU A 41 16.68 16.89 -4.65
N MET A 42 16.65 16.40 -3.41
CA MET A 42 15.81 15.27 -3.03
C MET A 42 14.45 15.62 -3.60
N ASP A 43 14.05 14.91 -4.64
CA ASP A 43 12.73 15.03 -5.20
C ASP A 43 11.81 14.58 -4.05
N CYS A 44 11.25 15.55 -3.31
CA CYS A 44 10.56 15.35 -2.03
C CYS A 44 9.22 14.59 -2.17
N ASN A 45 9.02 13.92 -3.30
CA ASN A 45 7.79 13.30 -3.72
C ASN A 45 8.09 11.87 -4.16
N SER A 46 8.64 11.05 -3.27
CA SER A 46 8.57 9.60 -3.50
C SER A 46 7.10 9.21 -3.72
N PRO A 47 6.79 8.25 -4.60
CA PRO A 47 5.41 7.83 -4.85
C PRO A 47 4.65 7.45 -3.56
N PHE A 48 5.37 6.91 -2.57
CA PHE A 48 4.83 6.58 -1.25
C PHE A 48 4.40 7.83 -0.46
N GLN A 49 5.23 8.88 -0.44
CA GLN A 49 4.88 10.13 0.21
C GLN A 49 3.70 10.82 -0.48
N GLN A 50 3.63 10.77 -1.81
CA GLN A 50 2.49 11.28 -2.55
C GLN A 50 1.21 10.52 -2.17
N ALA A 51 1.24 9.19 -2.21
CA ALA A 51 0.11 8.36 -1.80
C ALA A 51 -0.33 8.67 -0.36
N GLN A 52 0.60 8.81 0.57
CA GLN A 52 0.30 9.15 1.97
C GLN A 52 -0.37 10.53 2.10
N ARG A 53 0.06 11.54 1.35
CA ARG A 53 -0.58 12.86 1.32
C ARG A 53 -2.00 12.77 0.78
N ASP A 54 -2.20 12.05 -0.32
CA ASP A 54 -3.51 11.87 -0.93
C ASP A 54 -4.47 11.17 0.04
N ILE A 55 -4.01 10.11 0.70
CA ILE A 55 -4.80 9.41 1.72
C ILE A 55 -5.11 10.29 2.92
N SER A 56 -4.14 11.11 3.37
CA SER A 56 -4.37 12.05 4.47
C SER A 56 -5.41 13.11 4.11
N ALA A 57 -5.38 13.61 2.87
CA ALA A 57 -6.38 14.54 2.36
C ALA A 57 -7.77 13.90 2.30
N MET A 58 -7.88 12.63 1.85
CA MET A 58 -9.15 11.88 1.87
C MET A 58 -9.71 11.73 3.29
N VAL A 59 -8.87 11.39 4.27
CA VAL A 59 -9.29 11.27 5.68
C VAL A 59 -9.75 12.62 6.25
N ALA A 60 -9.04 13.71 5.95
CA ALA A 60 -9.42 15.05 6.37
C ALA A 60 -10.76 15.47 5.74
N HIS A 61 -10.98 15.13 4.47
CA HIS A 61 -12.23 15.38 3.77
C HIS A 61 -13.40 14.63 4.40
N LEU A 62 -13.26 13.32 4.66
CA LEU A 62 -14.28 12.51 5.34
C LEU A 62 -14.64 13.07 6.73
N LYS A 63 -13.68 13.65 7.46
CA LYS A 63 -13.93 14.32 8.74
C LYS A 63 -14.73 15.63 8.60
N LYS A 64 -14.61 16.34 7.47
CA LYS A 64 -15.25 17.64 7.24
C LYS A 64 -16.68 17.52 6.70
N VAL A 65 -16.89 16.58 5.77
CA VAL A 65 -18.19 16.37 5.12
C VAL A 65 -19.25 15.91 6.13
N PHE A 66 -18.85 15.17 7.16
CA PHE A 66 -19.79 14.50 8.06
C PHE A 66 -20.43 15.33 9.19
N PRO A 67 -19.74 16.28 9.86
CA PRO A 67 -20.37 17.16 10.86
C PRO A 67 -21.18 18.31 10.24
N SER A 68 -21.09 18.52 8.93
CA SER A 68 -21.70 19.66 8.26
C SER A 68 -23.12 19.29 7.84
N LYS A 69 -24.12 19.91 8.49
CA LYS A 69 -25.57 19.87 8.20
C LYS A 69 -25.87 19.35 6.78
N ILE A 70 -26.15 18.06 6.67
CA ILE A 70 -26.47 17.40 5.40
C ILE A 70 -27.72 18.06 4.86
N THR A 71 -27.55 18.93 3.87
CA THR A 71 -28.67 19.43 3.08
C THR A 71 -29.00 18.28 2.14
N VAL A 72 -29.97 17.45 2.53
CA VAL A 72 -30.40 16.30 1.72
C VAL A 72 -30.82 16.85 0.35
N ILE A 73 -30.01 16.57 -0.66
CA ILE A 73 -30.40 16.84 -2.05
C ILE A 73 -31.51 15.84 -2.36
N ALA A 74 -32.61 16.32 -2.92
CA ALA A 74 -33.83 15.54 -3.22
C ALA A 74 -33.53 14.05 -3.49
N GLU A 75 -34.17 13.18 -2.70
CA GLU A 75 -33.88 11.75 -2.65
C GLU A 75 -34.23 11.08 -3.98
N ASP A 76 -33.20 10.84 -4.78
CA ASP A 76 -33.28 9.99 -5.97
C ASP A 76 -32.86 8.58 -5.55
N ARG A 77 -33.87 7.74 -5.25
CA ARG A 77 -33.67 6.38 -4.72
C ARG A 77 -32.89 5.49 -5.68
N ASP A 78 -33.07 5.65 -6.98
CA ASP A 78 -32.34 4.88 -7.99
C ASP A 78 -30.85 5.26 -8.00
N LYS A 79 -30.55 6.57 -7.95
CA LYS A 79 -29.16 7.05 -7.82
C LYS A 79 -28.51 6.62 -6.50
N LEU A 80 -29.27 6.61 -5.40
CA LEU A 80 -28.75 6.14 -4.11
C LEU A 80 -28.45 4.64 -4.14
N SER A 81 -29.34 3.83 -4.72
CA SER A 81 -29.10 2.39 -4.91
C SER A 81 -27.86 2.13 -5.76
N ALA A 82 -27.74 2.81 -6.91
CA ALA A 82 -26.58 2.69 -7.79
C ALA A 82 -25.27 3.10 -7.09
N ALA A 83 -25.31 4.13 -6.23
CA ALA A 83 -24.14 4.54 -5.45
C ALA A 83 -23.72 3.47 -4.42
N LYS A 84 -24.68 2.81 -3.75
CA LYS A 84 -24.40 1.71 -2.83
C LYS A 84 -23.75 0.53 -3.56
N ASP A 85 -24.30 0.13 -4.71
CA ASP A 85 -23.75 -0.96 -5.53
C ASP A 85 -22.34 -0.62 -6.05
N ALA A 86 -22.15 0.61 -6.50
CA ALA A 86 -20.82 1.10 -6.92
C ALA A 86 -19.82 1.01 -5.76
N LEU A 87 -20.21 1.43 -4.54
CA LEU A 87 -19.31 1.37 -3.39
C LEU A 87 -18.94 -0.07 -3.01
N VAL A 88 -19.89 -1.01 -3.11
CA VAL A 88 -19.62 -2.45 -2.93
C VAL A 88 -18.60 -2.95 -3.95
N ASN A 89 -18.77 -2.60 -5.22
CA ASN A 89 -17.88 -3.03 -6.29
C ASN A 89 -16.47 -2.44 -6.16
N GLU A 90 -16.36 -1.15 -5.85
CA GLU A 90 -15.07 -0.48 -5.59
C GLU A 90 -14.37 -1.09 -4.38
N SER A 91 -15.11 -1.36 -3.29
CA SER A 91 -14.54 -2.00 -2.09
C SER A 91 -13.99 -3.40 -2.38
N ARG A 92 -14.66 -4.19 -3.24
CA ARG A 92 -14.16 -5.51 -3.66
C ARG A 92 -12.89 -5.41 -4.50
N GLN A 93 -12.86 -4.46 -5.44
CA GLN A 93 -11.66 -4.21 -6.24
C GLN A 93 -10.49 -3.75 -5.36
N PHE A 94 -10.76 -2.93 -4.34
CA PHE A 94 -9.76 -2.50 -3.38
C PHE A 94 -9.22 -3.66 -2.53
N VAL A 95 -10.07 -4.60 -2.10
CA VAL A 95 -9.62 -5.83 -1.42
C VAL A 95 -8.66 -6.63 -2.29
N THR A 96 -8.96 -6.80 -3.58
CA THR A 96 -8.08 -7.52 -4.51
C THR A 96 -6.76 -6.77 -4.71
N SER A 97 -6.83 -5.47 -4.97
CA SER A 97 -5.65 -4.65 -5.28
C SER A 97 -4.73 -4.49 -4.07
N SER A 98 -5.27 -4.33 -2.86
CA SER A 98 -4.48 -4.22 -1.63
C SER A 98 -3.72 -5.51 -1.30
N LYS A 99 -4.27 -6.68 -1.66
CA LYS A 99 -3.54 -7.95 -1.57
C LYS A 99 -2.38 -8.00 -2.56
N LEU A 100 -2.60 -7.58 -3.81
CA LEU A 100 -1.54 -7.52 -4.83
C LEU A 100 -0.43 -6.55 -4.42
N PHE A 101 -0.79 -5.39 -3.87
CA PHE A 101 0.15 -4.42 -3.30
C PHE A 101 1.04 -5.06 -2.23
N VAL A 102 0.47 -5.71 -1.21
CA VAL A 102 1.25 -6.36 -0.15
C VAL A 102 2.12 -7.48 -0.69
N LYS A 103 1.59 -8.29 -1.63
CA LYS A 103 2.33 -9.37 -2.28
C LYS A 103 3.53 -8.84 -3.08
N SER A 104 3.36 -7.74 -3.79
CA SER A 104 4.40 -7.16 -4.64
C SER A 104 5.63 -6.66 -3.88
N ALA A 105 5.52 -6.42 -2.57
CA ALA A 105 6.65 -6.09 -1.70
C ALA A 105 7.74 -7.17 -1.67
N MET A 106 7.42 -8.41 -2.03
CA MET A 106 8.37 -9.52 -2.15
C MET A 106 8.86 -9.78 -3.57
N GLU A 107 8.24 -9.17 -4.57
CA GLU A 107 8.38 -9.57 -5.97
C GLU A 107 9.05 -8.49 -6.82
N SER A 108 8.58 -7.25 -6.72
CA SER A 108 9.02 -6.17 -7.60
C SER A 108 8.60 -4.82 -7.05
N SER A 109 9.58 -3.92 -6.90
CA SER A 109 9.37 -2.52 -6.56
C SER A 109 8.43 -1.82 -7.55
N ASP A 110 8.57 -2.06 -8.85
CA ASP A 110 7.73 -1.41 -9.86
C ASP A 110 6.26 -1.83 -9.73
N LYS A 111 6.01 -3.15 -9.58
CA LYS A 111 4.65 -3.67 -9.31
C LYS A 111 4.08 -3.11 -8.01
N MET A 112 4.92 -2.84 -7.03
CA MET A 112 4.50 -2.26 -5.75
C MET A 112 4.04 -0.82 -5.91
N ILE A 113 4.74 -0.01 -6.70
CA ILE A 113 4.30 1.35 -7.04
C ILE A 113 3.00 1.32 -7.86
N GLU A 114 2.91 0.44 -8.85
CA GLU A 114 1.71 0.31 -9.69
C GLU A 114 0.47 -0.08 -8.86
N ASN A 115 0.57 -1.15 -8.06
CA ASN A 115 -0.53 -1.61 -7.21
C ASN A 115 -0.91 -0.56 -6.16
N MET A 116 0.06 0.20 -5.64
CA MET A 116 -0.21 1.32 -4.74
C MET A 116 -1.05 2.40 -5.42
N ALA A 117 -0.66 2.82 -6.62
CA ALA A 117 -1.40 3.83 -7.39
C ALA A 117 -2.85 3.37 -7.67
N ILE A 118 -3.04 2.10 -8.03
CA ILE A 118 -4.36 1.50 -8.21
C ILE A 118 -5.19 1.58 -6.92
N CYS A 119 -4.60 1.18 -5.79
CA CYS A 119 -5.27 1.26 -4.49
C CYS A 119 -5.65 2.70 -4.10
N VAL A 120 -4.78 3.68 -4.30
CA VAL A 120 -5.08 5.10 -4.01
C VAL A 120 -6.25 5.59 -4.88
N ALA A 121 -6.25 5.27 -6.17
CA ALA A 121 -7.34 5.63 -7.07
C ALA A 121 -8.67 5.00 -6.64
N LEU A 122 -8.66 3.71 -6.29
CA LEU A 122 -9.82 2.99 -5.76
C LEU A 122 -10.35 3.63 -4.46
N LEU A 123 -9.46 3.92 -3.51
CA LEU A 123 -9.82 4.54 -2.23
C LEU A 123 -10.42 5.95 -2.42
N ASN A 124 -9.91 6.70 -3.41
CA ASN A 124 -10.47 8.00 -3.77
C ASN A 124 -11.88 7.87 -4.33
N ARG A 125 -12.12 6.89 -5.22
CA ARG A 125 -13.48 6.60 -5.72
C ARG A 125 -14.41 6.16 -4.58
N MET A 126 -13.96 5.29 -3.68
CA MET A 126 -14.72 4.89 -2.49
C MET A 126 -15.10 6.09 -1.61
N THR A 127 -14.18 7.01 -1.39
CA THR A 127 -14.41 8.25 -0.62
C THR A 127 -15.48 9.12 -1.28
N ALA A 128 -15.36 9.36 -2.59
CA ALA A 128 -16.30 10.18 -3.36
C ALA A 128 -17.71 9.56 -3.41
N ILE A 129 -17.81 8.23 -3.57
CA ILE A 129 -19.10 7.52 -3.56
C ILE A 129 -19.70 7.53 -2.13
N GLY A 130 -18.87 7.36 -1.10
CA GLY A 130 -19.31 7.47 0.29
C GLY A 130 -19.91 8.84 0.60
N GLU A 131 -19.27 9.92 0.15
CA GLU A 131 -19.81 11.28 0.24
C GLU A 131 -21.15 11.42 -0.50
N LEU A 132 -21.26 10.86 -1.70
CA LEU A 132 -22.52 10.87 -2.46
C LEU A 132 -23.66 10.18 -1.70
N ILE A 133 -23.38 9.03 -1.07
CA ILE A 133 -24.36 8.31 -0.24
C ILE A 133 -24.78 9.17 0.95
N VAL A 134 -23.84 9.79 1.65
CA VAL A 134 -24.12 10.66 2.79
C VAL A 134 -24.98 11.86 2.38
N LEU A 135 -24.66 12.50 1.25
CA LEU A 135 -25.36 13.69 0.78
C LEU A 135 -26.80 13.40 0.30
N ARG A 136 -27.05 12.17 -0.16
CA ARG A 136 -28.35 11.72 -0.68
C ARG A 136 -29.18 10.93 0.33
N SER A 137 -28.62 10.59 1.49
CA SER A 137 -29.32 9.82 2.52
C SER A 137 -29.75 10.73 3.66
N SER A 138 -30.92 10.44 4.23
CA SER A 138 -31.25 10.95 5.55
C SER A 138 -30.23 10.45 6.58
N PRO A 139 -29.80 11.30 7.54
CA PRO A 139 -28.86 10.88 8.58
C PRO A 139 -29.47 9.71 9.36
N SER A 140 -28.82 8.56 9.25
CA SER A 140 -29.20 7.31 9.92
C SER A 140 -27.94 6.65 10.46
N GLU A 141 -28.10 5.81 11.49
CA GLU A 141 -26.98 5.11 12.12
C GLU A 141 -26.10 4.33 11.11
N PRO A 142 -26.65 3.61 10.10
CA PRO A 142 -25.84 2.94 9.09
C PRO A 142 -24.99 3.89 8.22
N VAL A 143 -25.53 5.08 7.89
CA VAL A 143 -24.82 6.09 7.08
C VAL A 143 -23.69 6.75 7.89
N VAL A 144 -23.93 7.00 9.18
CA VAL A 144 -22.88 7.48 10.10
C VAL A 144 -21.76 6.45 10.19
N TYR A 145 -22.14 5.20 10.40
CA TYR A 145 -21.19 4.12 10.56
C TYR A 145 -20.38 3.86 9.28
N LEU A 146 -20.98 4.04 8.09
CA LEU A 146 -20.28 3.94 6.81
C LEU A 146 -19.07 4.88 6.74
N VAL A 147 -19.24 6.14 7.12
CA VAL A 147 -18.17 7.14 7.05
C VAL A 147 -17.03 6.80 7.99
N GLU A 148 -17.35 6.36 9.21
CA GLU A 148 -16.33 5.89 10.14
C GLU A 148 -15.56 4.68 9.58
N LYS A 149 -16.24 3.75 8.90
CA LYS A 149 -15.56 2.61 8.25
C LYS A 149 -14.72 2.99 7.05
N LEU A 150 -15.13 3.97 6.25
CA LEU A 150 -14.29 4.51 5.17
C LEU A 150 -13.02 5.17 5.73
N LYS A 151 -13.14 5.91 6.85
CA LYS A 151 -11.99 6.50 7.54
C LYS A 151 -11.05 5.44 8.09
N GLU A 152 -11.57 4.40 8.74
CA GLU A 152 -10.78 3.28 9.26
C GLU A 152 -10.00 2.58 8.14
N VAL A 153 -10.64 2.31 7.00
CA VAL A 153 -9.98 1.71 5.82
C VAL A 153 -8.88 2.63 5.28
N ALA A 154 -9.17 3.92 5.12
CA ALA A 154 -8.18 4.88 4.62
C ALA A 154 -6.96 4.99 5.55
N LEU A 155 -7.17 5.08 6.87
CA LEU A 155 -6.08 5.11 7.85
C LEU A 155 -5.29 3.80 7.88
N ALA A 156 -5.98 2.65 7.85
CA ALA A 156 -5.30 1.36 7.80
C ALA A 156 -4.44 1.24 6.53
N TYR A 157 -4.92 1.74 5.39
CA TYR A 157 -4.16 1.74 4.15
C TYR A 157 -2.97 2.71 4.21
N PHE A 158 -3.14 3.92 4.78
CA PHE A 158 -2.03 4.86 5.04
C PHE A 158 -0.87 4.19 5.79
N TYR A 159 -1.17 3.50 6.90
CA TYR A 159 -0.13 2.81 7.68
C TYR A 159 0.45 1.60 6.93
N THR A 160 -0.33 0.97 6.06
CA THR A 160 0.17 -0.10 5.19
C THR A 160 1.16 0.45 4.17
N VAL A 161 0.86 1.58 3.53
CA VAL A 161 1.76 2.29 2.60
C VAL A 161 3.05 2.73 3.31
N GLU A 162 2.95 3.25 4.55
CA GLU A 162 4.12 3.62 5.34
C GLU A 162 5.03 2.42 5.65
N ALA A 163 4.44 1.28 6.05
CA ALA A 163 5.21 0.06 6.30
C ALA A 163 5.83 -0.51 5.01
N ALA A 164 5.08 -0.44 3.92
CA ALA A 164 5.51 -0.81 2.58
C ALA A 164 6.71 0.02 2.10
N GLN A 165 6.73 1.32 2.36
CA GLN A 165 7.86 2.17 2.02
C GLN A 165 9.15 1.73 2.72
N LYS A 166 9.06 1.23 3.96
CA LYS A 166 10.23 0.78 4.74
C LYS A 166 10.87 -0.48 4.18
N VAL A 167 10.08 -1.35 3.54
CA VAL A 167 10.59 -2.57 2.88
C VAL A 167 11.00 -2.33 1.41
N PHE A 168 10.67 -1.16 0.85
CA PHE A 168 10.91 -0.85 -0.55
C PHE A 168 12.41 -0.75 -0.86
N GLY A 169 12.90 -1.58 -1.79
CA GLY A 169 14.31 -1.59 -2.21
C GLY A 169 15.29 -2.11 -1.16
N ALA A 170 14.83 -2.47 0.05
CA ALA A 170 15.66 -3.08 1.07
C ALA A 170 15.86 -4.58 0.79
N LYS A 171 17.02 -5.13 1.16
CA LYS A 171 17.15 -6.57 1.37
C LYS A 171 16.21 -6.90 2.53
N VAL A 172 15.16 -7.66 2.27
CA VAL A 172 14.03 -7.88 3.19
C VAL A 172 14.53 -8.24 4.60
N ASP A 173 14.51 -7.26 5.50
CA ASP A 173 14.78 -7.48 6.93
C ASP A 173 13.50 -7.98 7.61
N GLN A 174 13.59 -9.08 8.36
CA GLN A 174 12.43 -9.74 9.00
C GLN A 174 11.51 -8.79 9.81
N PRO A 175 12.02 -7.80 10.59
CA PRO A 175 11.16 -6.93 11.41
C PRO A 175 10.25 -6.00 10.59
N GLN A 176 10.75 -5.47 9.47
CA GLN A 176 9.99 -4.55 8.61
C GLN A 176 8.87 -5.30 7.88
N MET A 177 9.17 -6.52 7.42
CA MET A 177 8.20 -7.38 6.78
C MET A 177 7.08 -7.81 7.74
N SER A 178 7.43 -8.14 8.99
CA SER A 178 6.45 -8.41 10.05
C SER A 178 5.51 -7.22 10.28
N THR A 179 6.07 -6.01 10.29
CA THR A 179 5.27 -4.77 10.41
C THR A 179 4.30 -4.61 9.24
N LEU A 180 4.76 -4.81 7.99
CA LEU A 180 3.88 -4.75 6.82
C LEU A 180 2.73 -5.76 6.92
N MET A 181 3.01 -7.00 7.34
CA MET A 181 1.98 -8.04 7.49
C MET A 181 0.97 -7.70 8.59
N GLN A 182 1.41 -7.13 9.71
CA GLN A 182 0.50 -6.61 10.73
C GLN A 182 -0.41 -5.51 10.18
N ARG A 183 0.14 -4.55 9.42
CA ARG A 183 -0.66 -3.47 8.82
C ARG A 183 -1.64 -4.01 7.78
N ALA A 184 -1.22 -4.95 6.94
CA ALA A 184 -2.09 -5.62 5.98
C ALA A 184 -3.24 -6.37 6.66
N THR A 185 -2.99 -7.00 7.81
CA THR A 185 -4.01 -7.68 8.61
C THR A 185 -5.03 -6.68 9.17
N ALA A 186 -4.56 -5.55 9.73
CA ALA A 186 -5.44 -4.48 10.21
C ALA A 186 -6.32 -3.89 9.08
N LEU A 187 -5.74 -3.74 7.88
CA LEU A 187 -6.48 -3.32 6.69
C LEU A 187 -7.57 -4.33 6.31
N ALA A 188 -7.25 -5.63 6.31
CA ALA A 188 -8.23 -6.69 6.03
C ALA A 188 -9.39 -6.69 7.03
N THR A 189 -9.12 -6.46 8.32
CA THR A 189 -10.15 -6.33 9.36
C THR A 189 -11.05 -5.12 9.09
N SER A 190 -10.46 -3.97 8.76
CA SER A 190 -11.21 -2.74 8.45
C SER A 190 -12.10 -2.91 7.22
N LEU A 191 -11.59 -3.55 6.16
CA LEU A 191 -12.34 -3.87 4.95
C LEU A 191 -13.48 -4.86 5.21
N THR A 192 -13.24 -5.87 6.06
CA THR A 192 -14.28 -6.81 6.46
C THR A 192 -15.42 -6.09 7.19
N SER A 193 -15.09 -5.15 8.08
CA SER A 193 -16.06 -4.32 8.78
C SER A 193 -16.87 -3.46 7.80
N LEU A 194 -16.19 -2.72 6.90
CA LEU A 194 -16.84 -1.93 5.85
C LEU A 194 -17.80 -2.77 5.00
N MET A 195 -17.35 -3.94 4.54
CA MET A 195 -18.17 -4.83 3.71
C MET A 195 -19.39 -5.38 4.46
N ARG A 196 -19.33 -5.52 5.80
CA ARG A 196 -20.52 -5.88 6.60
C ARG A 196 -21.48 -4.71 6.71
N THR A 197 -20.98 -3.50 6.91
CA THR A 197 -21.79 -2.27 6.92
C THR A 197 -22.52 -2.07 5.59
N LEU A 198 -21.82 -2.20 4.46
CA LEU A 198 -22.43 -2.05 3.13
C LEU A 198 -23.56 -3.06 2.90
N ARG A 199 -23.40 -4.31 3.34
CA ARG A 199 -24.47 -5.33 3.26
C ARG A 199 -25.69 -5.00 4.13
N ALA A 200 -25.52 -4.27 5.23
CA ALA A 200 -26.64 -3.85 6.06
C ALA A 200 -27.38 -2.63 5.49
N MET A 201 -26.79 -1.96 4.49
CA MET A 201 -27.35 -0.77 3.83
C MET A 201 -28.03 -1.07 2.49
N CYS A 202 -27.72 -2.22 1.88
CA CYS A 202 -28.36 -2.72 0.66
C CYS A 202 -29.58 -3.55 1.05
#